data_AF-A0A1G9VE62-F1
#
_entry.id   AF-A0A1G9VE62-F1
#
_cell.length_a   1.000
_cell.length_b   1.000
_cell.length_c   1.000
_cell.angle_alpha   90.00
_cell.angle_beta   90.00
_cell.angle_gamma   90.00
#
_symmetry.space_group_name_H-M   'P 1'
#
loop_
_entity.id
_entity.type
_entity.pdbx_description
1 polymer ?
#
loop_
_entity_poly.entity_id
_entity_poly.type
_entity_poly.pdbx_seq_one_letter_code
_entity_poly.pdbx_strand_id
1 'polypeptide(L)'
;MKKTNKQPLANLKYFFILAALVVSITQLGWIFHDNSQYVPVRVHTGDTVWNMASAAADSRTDIRDVVDGILKVNHLSNNDDIYPGQILQIPVHDSSIEKVKSHFDVQL
;
A
#
# COMPACT_ATOMS: atom_id res chain seq x y z
N MET A 1 5.51 16.11 62.75
CA MET A 1 4.53 16.45 61.68
C MET A 1 5.12 16.09 60.32
N LYS A 2 4.67 15.01 59.67
CA LYS A 2 5.05 14.67 58.28
C LYS A 2 4.12 15.42 57.33
N LYS A 3 4.63 16.44 56.62
CA LYS A 3 3.92 17.05 55.49
C LYS A 3 3.81 15.99 54.39
N THR A 4 2.62 15.44 54.19
CA THR A 4 2.35 14.55 53.06
C THR A 4 2.43 15.38 51.78
N ASN A 5 3.47 15.13 51.00
CA ASN A 5 3.74 15.82 49.76
C ASN A 5 2.69 15.39 48.73
N LYS A 6 1.62 16.19 48.55
CA LYS A 6 0.53 15.93 47.58
C LYS A 6 0.91 16.24 46.12
N GLN A 7 2.19 16.50 45.85
CA GLN A 7 2.71 16.85 44.53
C GLN A 7 2.84 15.70 43.49
N PRO A 8 2.90 14.38 43.83
CA PRO A 8 3.18 13.36 42.81
C PRO A 8 1.99 13.10 41.88
N LEU A 9 0.76 13.45 42.30
CA LEU A 9 -0.44 13.20 41.50
C LEU A 9 -0.59 14.21 40.34
N ALA A 10 -0.15 15.45 40.51
CA ALA A 10 -0.21 16.46 39.45
C ALA A 10 0.78 16.14 38.32
N ASN A 11 2.01 15.71 38.65
CA ASN A 11 3.02 15.31 37.67
C ASN A 11 2.64 14.04 36.91
N LEU A 12 1.92 13.13 37.57
CA LEU A 12 1.38 11.91 36.94
C LEU A 12 0.32 12.25 35.87
N LYS A 13 -0.52 13.27 36.09
CA LYS A 13 -1.48 13.73 35.07
C LYS A 13 -0.79 14.27 33.82
N TYR A 14 0.29 15.04 33.98
CA TYR A 14 1.08 15.53 32.83
C TYR A 14 1.82 14.41 32.11
N PHE A 15 2.28 13.38 32.82
CA PHE A 15 2.83 12.17 32.21
C PHE A 15 1.80 11.45 31.33
N PHE A 16 0.56 11.31 31.80
CA PHE A 16 -0.52 10.73 30.99
C PHE A 16 -0.91 11.61 29.79
N ILE A 17 -0.93 12.94 29.95
CA ILE A 17 -1.17 13.87 28.83
C ILE A 17 -0.06 13.77 27.78
N LEU A 18 1.20 13.69 28.21
CA LEU A 18 2.34 13.55 27.30
C LEU A 18 2.32 12.19 26.58
N ALA A 19 2.01 11.11 27.30
CA ALA A 19 1.87 9.79 26.70
C ALA A 19 0.74 9.75 25.66
N ALA A 20 -0.40 10.38 25.93
CA ALA A 20 -1.50 10.48 24.98
C ALA A 20 -1.11 11.27 23.71
N LEU A 21 -0.36 12.37 23.86
CA LEU A 21 0.16 13.14 22.72
C LEU A 21 1.13 12.32 21.86
N VAL A 22 2.03 11.56 22.47
CA VAL A 22 2.97 10.68 21.74
C VAL A 22 2.22 9.59 21.00
N VAL A 23 1.21 8.98 21.62
CA VAL A 23 0.37 7.95 20.97
C VAL A 23 -0.39 8.52 19.77
N SER A 24 -0.91 9.74 19.84
CA SER A 24 -1.57 10.39 18.69
C SER A 24 -0.65 10.57 17.48
N ILE A 25 0.65 10.86 17.69
CA ILE A 25 1.63 10.99 16.59
C ILE A 25 1.89 9.62 15.92
N THR A 26 1.88 8.54 16.70
CA THR A 26 2.11 7.17 16.17
C THR A 26 0.94 6.63 15.33
N GLN A 27 -0.27 7.15 15.52
CA GLN A 27 -1.47 6.69 14.80
C GLN A 27 -1.51 7.12 13.32
N LEU A 28 -0.71 8.12 12.91
CA LEU A 28 -0.65 8.59 11.52
C LEU A 28 -0.05 7.55 10.56
N GLY A 29 0.73 6.58 11.06
CA GLY A 29 1.32 5.52 10.24
C GLY A 29 0.33 4.44 9.77
N TRP A 30 -0.84 4.35 10.41
CA TRP A 30 -1.84 3.31 10.13
C TRP A 30 -2.88 3.74 9.09
N ILE A 31 -2.92 5.03 8.73
CA ILE A 31 -3.91 5.59 7.80
C ILE A 31 -3.65 5.11 6.36
N PHE A 32 -2.41 4.74 6.03
CA PHE A 32 -2.02 4.26 4.70
C PHE A 32 -1.88 2.73 4.63
N HIS A 33 -2.80 1.99 5.25
CA HIS A 33 -2.94 0.56 4.93
C HIS A 33 -3.54 0.45 3.54
N ASP A 34 -2.67 0.37 2.54
CA ASP A 34 -3.05 0.03 1.17
C ASP A 34 -3.44 -1.45 1.16
N ASN A 35 -4.74 -1.75 1.05
CA ASN A 35 -5.27 -3.11 0.99
C ASN A 35 -5.09 -3.73 -0.40
N SER A 36 -4.10 -3.29 -1.18
CA SER A 36 -3.82 -3.88 -2.48
C SER A 36 -3.06 -5.19 -2.32
N GLN A 37 -3.56 -6.22 -3.00
CA GLN A 37 -2.89 -7.51 -3.14
C GLN A 37 -2.05 -7.50 -4.41
N TYR A 38 -0.96 -8.27 -4.40
CA TYR A 38 -0.12 -8.43 -5.58
C TYR A 38 -0.54 -9.69 -6.35
N VAL A 39 -0.90 -9.51 -7.62
CA VAL A 39 -1.22 -10.59 -8.54
C VAL A 39 -0.04 -10.78 -9.49
N PRO A 40 0.60 -11.97 -9.54
CA PRO A 40 1.65 -12.25 -10.51
C PRO A 40 1.03 -12.44 -11.90
N VAL A 41 1.45 -11.61 -12.85
CA VAL A 41 0.98 -11.65 -14.24
C VAL A 41 2.17 -11.88 -15.17
N ARG A 42 2.04 -12.84 -16.09
CA ARG A 42 3.03 -13.07 -17.14
C ARG A 42 2.84 -12.08 -18.28
N VAL A 43 3.91 -11.40 -18.66
CA VAL A 43 3.96 -10.48 -19.80
C VAL A 43 3.95 -11.27 -21.10
N HIS A 44 3.07 -10.90 -22.03
CA HIS A 44 3.01 -11.43 -23.39
C HIS A 44 3.48 -10.39 -24.41
N THR A 45 3.76 -10.85 -25.63
CA THR A 45 4.16 -9.96 -26.72
C THR A 45 3.05 -8.95 -27.03
N GLY A 46 3.37 -7.66 -26.94
CA GLY A 46 2.43 -6.56 -27.15
C GLY A 46 1.80 -6.01 -25.88
N ASP A 47 2.04 -6.62 -24.72
CA ASP A 47 1.64 -6.06 -23.44
C ASP A 47 2.47 -4.82 -23.10
N THR A 48 1.85 -3.91 -22.35
CA THR A 48 2.48 -2.72 -21.80
C THR A 48 2.12 -2.61 -20.31
N VAL A 49 2.97 -1.95 -19.52
CA VAL A 49 2.64 -1.65 -18.11
C VAL A 49 1.33 -0.88 -18.01
N TRP A 50 1.05 0.01 -18.98
CA TRP A 50 -0.20 0.76 -19.04
C TRP A 50 -1.44 -0.14 -19.21
N ASN A 51 -1.39 -1.12 -20.11
CA ASN A 51 -2.52 -2.03 -20.33
C ASN A 51 -2.77 -2.90 -19.10
N MET A 52 -1.71 -3.38 -18.45
CA MET A 52 -1.81 -4.14 -17.20
C MET A 52 -2.38 -3.29 -16.06
N ALA A 53 -1.91 -2.06 -15.91
CA ALA A 53 -2.43 -1.10 -14.94
C ALA A 53 -3.90 -0.76 -15.20
N SER A 54 -4.28 -0.54 -16.46
CA SER A 54 -5.67 -0.23 -16.83
C SER A 54 -6.62 -1.40 -16.55
N ALA A 55 -6.14 -2.64 -16.62
CA ALA A 55 -6.91 -3.82 -16.26
C ALA A 55 -7.11 -3.92 -14.73
N ALA A 56 -6.07 -3.59 -13.96
CA ALA A 56 -6.05 -3.62 -12.50
C ALA A 56 -6.75 -2.44 -11.81
N ALA A 57 -6.77 -1.27 -12.45
CA ALA A 57 -7.45 -0.08 -11.95
C ALA A 57 -8.96 -0.31 -11.82
N ASP A 58 -9.52 0.10 -10.68
CA ASP A 58 -10.95 0.20 -10.47
C ASP A 58 -11.50 1.56 -10.91
N SER A 59 -12.79 1.80 -10.73
CA SER A 59 -13.42 3.07 -11.15
C SER A 59 -13.01 4.29 -10.33
N ARG A 60 -12.26 4.12 -9.23
CA ARG A 60 -11.86 5.20 -8.32
C ARG A 60 -10.34 5.42 -8.28
N THR A 61 -9.56 4.52 -8.87
CA THR A 61 -8.10 4.55 -8.86
C THR A 61 -7.57 5.15 -10.17
N ASP A 62 -6.66 6.12 -10.09
CA ASP A 62 -5.97 6.61 -11.29
C ASP A 62 -5.04 5.51 -11.80
N ILE A 63 -5.09 5.25 -13.11
CA ILE A 63 -4.22 4.28 -13.79
C ILE A 63 -2.75 4.62 -13.54
N ARG A 64 -2.39 5.91 -13.43
CA ARG A 64 -1.02 6.35 -13.16
C ARG A 64 -0.50 5.88 -11.81
N ASP A 65 -1.34 5.90 -10.78
CA ASP A 65 -0.96 5.43 -9.45
C ASP A 65 -0.68 3.92 -9.48
N VAL A 66 -1.47 3.17 -10.27
CA VAL A 66 -1.25 1.73 -10.48
C VAL A 66 0.01 1.48 -11.29
N VAL A 67 0.28 2.26 -12.34
CA VAL A 67 1.52 2.20 -13.12
C VAL A 67 2.72 2.39 -12.20
N ASP A 68 2.74 3.47 -11.41
CA ASP A 68 3.79 3.79 -10.44
C ASP A 68 3.97 2.65 -9.42
N GLY A 69 2.87 2.06 -8.95
CA GLY A 69 2.86 0.88 -8.10
C GLY A 69 3.55 -0.31 -8.75
N ILE A 70 3.23 -0.63 -10.02
CA ILE A 70 3.85 -1.71 -10.80
C ILE A 70 5.36 -1.47 -10.96
N LEU A 71 5.77 -0.25 -11.32
CA LEU A 71 7.20 0.07 -11.47
C LEU A 71 7.96 -0.14 -10.16
N LYS A 72 7.41 0.40 -9.06
CA LYS A 72 8.05 0.38 -7.74
C LYS A 72 8.20 -1.04 -7.21
N VAL A 73 7.16 -1.87 -7.29
CA VAL A 73 7.18 -3.23 -6.75
C VAL A 73 8.06 -4.17 -7.60
N ASN A 74 8.14 -3.94 -8.91
CA ASN A 74 8.95 -4.75 -9.82
C ASN A 74 10.35 -4.18 -10.08
N HIS A 75 10.73 -3.09 -9.41
CA HIS A 75 12.01 -2.41 -9.58
C HIS A 75 12.32 -2.01 -11.03
N LEU A 76 11.28 -1.60 -11.77
CA LEU A 76 11.41 -1.12 -13.15
C LEU A 76 11.78 0.36 -13.14
N SER A 77 12.66 0.76 -14.06
CA SER A 77 13.06 2.17 -14.18
C SER A 77 12.08 2.96 -15.03
N ASN A 78 11.52 2.33 -16.07
CA ASN A 78 10.54 2.94 -16.98
C ASN A 78 9.43 1.96 -17.37
N ASN A 79 8.35 2.49 -17.94
CA ASN A 79 7.15 1.73 -18.33
C ASN A 79 7.41 0.71 -19.46
N ASP A 80 8.49 0.90 -20.21
CA ASP A 80 8.86 0.08 -21.37
C ASP A 80 9.89 -1.00 -21.02
N ASP A 81 10.37 -1.04 -19.77
CA ASP A 81 11.40 -2.00 -19.31
C ASP A 81 10.78 -3.38 -18.98
N ILE A 82 9.88 -3.87 -19.84
CA ILE A 82 9.21 -5.16 -19.69
C ILE A 82 9.42 -6.05 -20.92
N TYR A 83 9.53 -7.35 -20.71
CA TYR A 83 9.84 -8.31 -21.77
C TYR A 83 8.86 -9.49 -21.76
N PRO A 84 8.47 -10.02 -22.93
CA PRO A 84 7.63 -11.22 -23.00
C PRO A 84 8.23 -12.39 -22.21
N GLY A 85 7.40 -13.06 -21.40
CA GLY A 85 7.77 -14.15 -20.51
C GLY A 85 8.13 -13.72 -19.08
N GLN A 86 8.39 -12.42 -18.84
CA GLN A 86 8.62 -11.87 -17.51
C GLN A 86 7.35 -11.98 -16.64
N ILE A 87 7.52 -12.17 -15.34
CA ILE A 87 6.41 -12.14 -14.38
C ILE A 87 6.49 -10.83 -13.62
N LEU A 88 5.40 -10.05 -13.65
CA LEU A 88 5.27 -8.80 -12.92
C LEU A 88 4.25 -8.95 -11.80
N GLN A 89 4.56 -8.36 -10.65
CA GLN A 89 3.64 -8.20 -9.53
C GLN A 89 2.77 -6.97 -9.79
N ILE A 90 1.47 -7.17 -9.97
CA ILE A 90 0.53 -6.09 -10.23
C ILE A 90 -0.23 -5.79 -8.93
N PRO A 91 -0.19 -4.57 -8.38
CA PRO A 91 -1.02 -4.19 -7.25
C PRO A 91 -2.47 -4.06 -7.72
N VAL A 92 -3.36 -4.83 -7.09
CA VAL A 92 -4.79 -4.87 -7.40
C VAL A 92 -5.58 -4.70 -6.11
N HIS A 93 -6.56 -3.82 -6.12
CA HIS A 93 -7.50 -3.70 -5.01
C HIS A 93 -8.40 -4.93 -4.96
N ASP A 94 -8.83 -5.38 -3.77
CA ASP A 94 -9.60 -6.63 -3.59
C ASP A 94 -10.80 -6.76 -4.55
N SER A 95 -11.48 -5.65 -4.83
CA SER A 95 -12.62 -5.56 -5.75
C SER A 95 -12.30 -5.83 -7.23
N SER A 96 -11.03 -5.84 -7.63
CA SER A 96 -10.59 -6.02 -9.03
C SER A 96 -9.73 -7.26 -9.25
N ILE A 97 -9.46 -8.05 -8.20
CA ILE A 97 -8.63 -9.26 -8.28
C ILE A 97 -9.22 -10.27 -9.28
N GLU A 98 -10.52 -10.54 -9.24
CA GLU A 98 -11.17 -11.50 -10.15
C GLU A 98 -11.12 -11.04 -11.61
N LYS A 99 -11.25 -9.73 -11.84
CA LYS A 99 -11.15 -9.13 -13.18
C LYS A 99 -9.74 -9.33 -13.75
N VAL A 100 -8.71 -9.06 -12.97
CA VAL A 100 -7.31 -9.25 -13.39
C VAL A 100 -7.02 -10.74 -13.61
N LYS A 101 -7.46 -11.63 -12.71
CA LYS A 101 -7.25 -13.08 -12.84
C LYS A 101 -7.96 -13.73 -14.03
N SER A 102 -9.11 -13.19 -14.44
CA SER A 102 -9.83 -13.69 -15.62
C SER A 102 -9.31 -13.09 -16.93
N HIS A 103 -8.78 -11.87 -16.88
CA HIS A 103 -8.25 -11.18 -18.05
C HIS A 103 -6.84 -11.65 -18.43
N PHE A 104 -6.01 -11.98 -17.43
CA PHE A 104 -4.66 -12.50 -17.63
C PHE A 104 -4.61 -13.98 -17.28
N ASP A 105 -3.81 -14.77 -18.03
CA ASP A 105 -3.55 -16.18 -17.73
C ASP A 105 -2.67 -16.31 -16.47
N VAL A 106 -3.29 -16.08 -15.31
CA VAL A 106 -2.63 -16.15 -14.01
C VAL A 106 -2.49 -17.62 -13.63
N GLN A 107 -1.30 -18.16 -13.83
CA GLN A 107 -0.92 -19.50 -13.37
C GLN A 107 -0.80 -19.51 -11.85
N LEU A 108 -1.67 -20.27 -11.17
CA LEU A 108 -1.50 -20.74 -9.80
C LEU A 108 -1.14 -22.23 -9.81
#